data_AF-A0AAR2L7B1-F1
#
_entry.id   AF-A0AAR2L7B1-F1
#
_cell.length_a   1.000
_cell.length_b   1.000
_cell.length_c   1.000
_cell.angle_alpha   90.00
_cell.angle_beta   90.00
_cell.angle_gamma   90.00
#
_symmetry.space_group_name_H-M   'P 1'
#
loop_
_entity.id
_entity.type
_entity.pdbx_description
1 polymer ?
#
loop_
_entity_poly.entity_id
_entity_poly.type
_entity_poly.pdbx_seq_one_letter_code
_entity_poly.pdbx_strand_id
1 'polypeptide(L)'
;MVKSSIMSNTVGKLSFSNKVILAPMVRVGTLPMRLLALDYGADIVYCEELIDLKMIQCERVVNDVLETVDFIGPDERVMFRTCSKEKDRVVFQMGTADPKRALAVAQLVENDVAAVDVNMGCPKEYSTKGGMGSALLSDPDKIEAILTTLVRGISKPVTCKIRILPTIKETVNLVKRIEKTGVSAIAVHGRMKEERPRHPVHCDYIQAVAESVSIPVIANGGSVDHVKTHDNIEMFREATGASSVMLARAAMWNPSIFRSQGAVSVDEAMEEYIKYAVCYDNNTFNTKYCLCQMLKDRVESPMGKRLHAAQTSAEICEVFGMTDFYKKAQADLEARKSYLQANSSSLSDQPTLDGDVITMAVKFERREYPPQITPKMYLLEWSRKEKLEQPVYETEQRAQDRAFQSTVTVANKKYRSTLWSKSKKFAEQAAAIVCLRTLGVPEGRIGEENSGLVNKRKREERKQGISEDSGITDSTNRKRRITEPSQKDEQETNDKMMVVNGSCGQTVP
;
A
#
# COMPACT_ATOMS: atom_id res chain seq x y z
N MET A 1 33.84 13.96 -45.40
CA MET A 1 32.67 14.57 -44.72
C MET A 1 32.14 13.57 -43.71
N VAL A 2 32.42 13.81 -42.43
CA VAL A 2 31.92 13.01 -41.32
C VAL A 2 30.47 13.43 -41.08
N LYS A 3 29.49 12.56 -41.35
CA LYS A 3 28.11 12.79 -40.90
C LYS A 3 28.04 12.43 -39.42
N SER A 4 27.96 13.45 -38.57
CA SER A 4 27.59 13.28 -37.17
C SER A 4 26.20 12.66 -37.09
N SER A 5 26.13 11.43 -36.61
CA SER A 5 24.87 10.84 -36.15
C SER A 5 24.48 11.59 -34.88
N ILE A 6 23.38 12.34 -34.96
CA ILE A 6 22.72 12.92 -33.79
C ILE A 6 22.21 11.72 -33.00
N MET A 7 22.87 11.40 -31.88
CA MET A 7 22.35 10.43 -30.92
C MET A 7 21.08 11.02 -30.32
N SER A 8 19.93 10.57 -30.85
CA SER A 8 18.65 10.64 -30.16
C SER A 8 18.79 9.88 -28.84
N ASN A 9 18.80 10.60 -27.72
CA ASN A 9 18.65 10.01 -26.38
C ASN A 9 17.21 9.47 -26.22
N THR A 10 16.91 8.37 -26.90
CA THR A 10 15.77 7.52 -26.58
C THR A 10 16.22 6.60 -25.45
N VAL A 11 15.86 6.93 -24.21
CA VAL A 11 15.92 6.00 -23.08
C VAL A 11 15.17 4.73 -23.51
N GLY A 12 15.88 3.61 -23.59
CA GLY A 12 15.33 2.36 -24.14
C GLY A 12 14.14 1.87 -23.30
N LYS A 13 13.04 1.48 -23.95
CA LYS A 13 11.92 0.80 -23.29
C LYS A 13 12.42 -0.50 -22.64
N LEU A 14 11.86 -0.88 -21.47
CA LEU A 14 12.21 -2.11 -20.75
C LEU A 14 12.08 -3.34 -21.66
N SER A 15 13.12 -4.16 -21.73
CA SER A 15 13.12 -5.43 -22.47
C SER A 15 12.87 -6.60 -21.54
N PHE A 16 11.98 -7.50 -21.95
CA PHE A 16 11.59 -8.71 -21.20
C PHE A 16 12.30 -9.98 -21.66
N SER A 17 13.32 -9.88 -22.52
CA SER A 17 14.07 -11.03 -23.03
C SER A 17 15.34 -11.30 -22.25
N ASN A 18 15.63 -12.58 -21.96
CA ASN A 18 16.80 -13.02 -21.18
C ASN A 18 16.88 -12.28 -19.84
N LYS A 19 15.83 -12.42 -19.03
CA LYS A 19 15.68 -11.79 -17.72
C LYS A 19 15.33 -12.80 -16.64
N VAL A 20 15.78 -12.51 -15.43
CA VAL A 20 15.36 -13.18 -14.21
C VAL A 20 14.52 -12.21 -13.38
N ILE A 21 13.27 -12.60 -13.09
CA ILE A 21 12.22 -11.67 -12.69
C ILE A 21 11.64 -12.06 -11.33
N LEU A 22 11.46 -11.09 -10.42
CA LEU A 22 10.65 -11.27 -9.22
C LEU A 22 9.17 -11.23 -9.58
N ALA A 23 8.43 -12.28 -9.25
CA ALA A 23 7.01 -12.39 -9.50
C ALA A 23 6.17 -11.45 -8.62
N PRO A 24 4.98 -11.02 -9.10
CA PRO A 24 4.03 -10.29 -8.27
C PRO A 24 3.47 -11.20 -7.17
N MET A 25 3.55 -10.74 -5.93
CA MET A 25 3.11 -11.49 -4.75
C MET A 25 2.44 -10.57 -3.74
N VAL A 26 1.14 -10.75 -3.51
CA VAL A 26 0.37 -9.97 -2.53
C VAL A 26 1.01 -10.05 -1.14
N ARG A 27 1.16 -8.89 -0.50
CA ARG A 27 1.93 -8.62 0.73
C ARG A 27 3.44 -8.74 0.60
N VAL A 28 3.96 -9.65 -0.21
CA VAL A 28 5.42 -9.90 -0.27
C VAL A 28 6.12 -8.88 -1.17
N GLY A 29 5.53 -8.53 -2.31
CA GLY A 29 6.10 -7.65 -3.33
C GLY A 29 6.05 -6.16 -3.00
N THR A 30 6.19 -5.78 -1.72
CA THR A 30 6.36 -4.39 -1.27
C THR A 30 7.79 -3.91 -1.53
N LEU A 31 8.04 -2.60 -1.40
CA LEU A 31 9.32 -1.99 -1.78
C LEU A 31 10.55 -2.70 -1.18
N PRO A 32 10.60 -3.09 0.11
CA PRO A 32 11.78 -3.74 0.68
C PRO A 32 12.17 -5.04 -0.04
N MET A 33 11.19 -5.89 -0.36
CA MET A 33 11.47 -7.15 -1.07
C MET A 33 11.94 -6.90 -2.50
N ARG A 34 11.36 -5.91 -3.18
CA ARG A 34 11.75 -5.58 -4.55
C ARG A 34 13.20 -5.07 -4.61
N LEU A 35 13.57 -4.16 -3.72
CA LEU A 35 14.94 -3.65 -3.65
C LEU A 35 15.94 -4.75 -3.29
N LEU A 36 15.59 -5.60 -2.32
CA LEU A 36 16.44 -6.73 -1.94
C LEU A 36 16.61 -7.75 -3.07
N ALA A 37 15.56 -8.03 -3.84
CA ALA A 37 15.64 -8.87 -5.02
C ALA A 37 16.56 -8.25 -6.11
N LEU A 38 16.49 -6.94 -6.32
CA LEU A 38 17.40 -6.23 -7.24
C LEU A 38 18.86 -6.31 -6.78
N ASP A 39 19.12 -6.14 -5.48
CA ASP A 39 20.47 -6.26 -4.92
C ASP A 39 21.06 -7.65 -5.12
N TYR A 40 20.22 -8.68 -5.05
CA TYR A 40 20.62 -10.04 -5.33
C TYR A 40 20.63 -10.42 -6.81
N GLY A 41 20.31 -9.51 -7.73
CA GLY A 41 20.49 -9.76 -9.17
C GLY A 41 19.22 -10.05 -9.96
N ALA A 42 18.02 -9.80 -9.41
CA ALA A 42 16.83 -9.74 -10.26
C ALA A 42 16.95 -8.58 -11.27
N ASP A 43 16.62 -8.83 -12.53
CA ASP A 43 16.64 -7.80 -13.56
C ASP A 43 15.39 -6.91 -13.53
N ILE A 44 14.25 -7.52 -13.21
CA ILE A 44 12.91 -6.91 -13.22
C ILE A 44 12.18 -7.33 -11.96
N VAL A 45 11.46 -6.40 -11.33
CA VAL A 45 10.70 -6.67 -10.11
C VAL A 45 9.25 -6.25 -10.25
N TYR A 46 8.33 -7.18 -10.06
CA TYR A 46 6.90 -6.86 -10.04
C TYR A 46 6.48 -6.45 -8.64
N CYS A 47 5.63 -5.43 -8.53
CA CYS A 47 4.93 -5.15 -7.27
C CYS A 47 3.83 -6.18 -7.00
N GLU A 48 3.24 -6.13 -5.82
CA GLU A 48 2.03 -6.90 -5.54
C GLU A 48 0.86 -6.50 -6.46
N GLU A 49 -0.12 -7.40 -6.62
CA GLU A 49 -1.38 -7.08 -7.29
C GLU A 49 -2.11 -5.96 -6.52
N LEU A 50 -2.25 -4.79 -7.14
CA LEU A 50 -2.99 -3.66 -6.58
C LEU A 50 -4.29 -3.47 -7.36
N ILE A 51 -5.41 -3.38 -6.63
CA ILE A 51 -6.74 -3.33 -7.25
C ILE A 51 -7.01 -1.93 -7.80
N ASP A 52 -7.42 -1.86 -9.06
CA ASP A 52 -7.67 -0.62 -9.80
C ASP A 52 -8.66 0.33 -9.08
N LEU A 53 -9.72 -0.22 -8.48
CA LEU A 53 -10.73 0.50 -7.71
C LEU A 53 -10.14 1.23 -6.49
N LYS A 54 -9.05 0.72 -5.92
CA LYS A 54 -8.35 1.39 -4.81
C LYS A 54 -7.32 2.38 -5.33
N MET A 55 -6.59 2.02 -6.38
CA MET A 55 -5.56 2.88 -6.96
C MET A 55 -6.12 4.15 -7.60
N ILE A 56 -7.30 4.09 -8.22
CA ILE A 56 -7.93 5.28 -8.84
C ILE A 56 -8.31 6.37 -7.81
N GLN A 57 -8.37 6.02 -6.52
CA GLN A 57 -8.63 6.96 -5.43
C GLN A 57 -7.35 7.55 -4.84
N CYS A 58 -6.19 7.14 -5.35
CA CYS A 58 -4.90 7.54 -4.79
C CYS A 58 -4.39 8.85 -5.39
N GLU A 59 -3.64 9.58 -4.58
CA GLU A 59 -2.89 10.76 -5.00
C GLU A 59 -1.39 10.41 -5.06
N ARG A 60 -0.70 10.84 -6.11
CA ARG A 60 0.75 10.72 -6.24
C ARG A 60 1.43 11.82 -5.42
N VAL A 61 2.25 11.43 -4.45
CA VAL A 61 2.96 12.32 -3.53
C VAL A 61 4.45 12.02 -3.58
N VAL A 62 5.27 13.05 -3.79
CA VAL A 62 6.71 12.94 -3.60
C VAL A 62 7.00 13.03 -2.11
N ASN A 63 7.74 12.06 -1.58
CA ASN A 63 8.11 11.97 -0.17
C ASN A 63 9.60 12.22 -0.04
N ASP A 64 9.97 13.48 0.17
CA ASP A 64 11.38 13.90 0.26
C ASP A 64 12.10 13.35 1.51
N VAL A 65 11.36 12.98 2.56
CA VAL A 65 11.95 12.40 3.77
C VAL A 65 12.51 11.00 3.49
N LEU A 66 11.72 10.18 2.77
CA LEU A 66 12.07 8.81 2.41
C LEU A 66 12.74 8.68 1.03
N GLU A 67 12.79 9.78 0.27
CA GLU A 67 13.22 9.82 -1.13
C GLU A 67 12.40 8.84 -2.00
N THR A 68 11.08 8.82 -1.78
CA THR A 68 10.14 7.95 -2.49
C THR A 68 9.07 8.72 -3.24
N VAL A 69 8.36 8.00 -4.11
CA VAL A 69 7.05 8.41 -4.63
C VAL A 69 6.02 7.47 -4.04
N ASP A 70 5.02 8.06 -3.38
CA ASP A 70 3.96 7.37 -2.67
C ASP A 70 2.62 7.61 -3.38
N PHE A 71 1.84 6.55 -3.56
CA PHE A 71 0.46 6.62 -4.03
C PHE A 71 -0.45 6.37 -2.83
N ILE A 72 -1.08 7.45 -2.35
CA ILE A 72 -1.74 7.47 -1.04
C ILE A 72 -3.26 7.50 -1.24
N GLY A 73 -3.96 6.54 -0.63
CA GLY A 73 -5.41 6.46 -0.65
C GLY A 73 -6.09 7.51 0.25
N PRO A 74 -7.43 7.64 0.18
CA PRO A 74 -8.17 8.61 0.99
C PRO A 74 -8.08 8.39 2.50
N ASP A 75 -7.73 7.18 2.94
CA ASP A 75 -7.50 6.79 4.33
C ASP A 75 -6.05 7.05 4.79
N GLU A 76 -5.28 7.85 4.04
CA GLU A 76 -3.86 8.16 4.25
C GLU A 76 -2.94 6.93 4.15
N ARG A 77 -3.47 5.79 3.71
CA ARG A 77 -2.68 4.58 3.53
C ARG A 77 -1.89 4.65 2.23
N VAL A 78 -0.59 4.39 2.32
CA VAL A 78 0.27 4.21 1.14
C VAL A 78 -0.06 2.87 0.48
N MET A 79 -0.62 2.93 -0.73
CA MET A 79 -1.02 1.76 -1.52
C MET A 79 0.12 1.24 -2.38
N PHE A 80 0.93 2.14 -2.92
CA PHE A 80 2.15 1.81 -3.65
C PHE A 80 3.24 2.82 -3.27
N ARG A 81 4.44 2.32 -2.97
CA ARG A 81 5.63 3.12 -2.72
C ARG A 81 6.73 2.62 -3.64
N THR A 82 7.40 3.55 -4.32
CA THR A 82 8.52 3.27 -5.22
C THR A 82 9.63 4.31 -5.03
N CYS A 83 10.81 4.06 -5.56
CA CYS A 83 11.95 4.96 -5.47
C CYS A 83 12.79 4.92 -6.75
N SER A 84 13.72 5.87 -6.86
CA SER A 84 14.61 6.00 -8.03
C SER A 84 15.39 4.73 -8.34
N LYS A 85 15.79 3.95 -7.32
CA LYS A 85 16.59 2.73 -7.47
C LYS A 85 15.92 1.64 -8.31
N GLU A 86 14.59 1.54 -8.28
CA GLU A 86 13.83 0.52 -9.02
C GLU A 86 13.03 1.09 -10.20
N LYS A 87 12.97 2.41 -10.39
CA LYS A 87 12.11 3.09 -11.37
C LYS A 87 12.17 2.47 -12.77
N ASP A 88 13.36 2.11 -13.23
CA ASP A 88 13.59 1.55 -14.56
C ASP A 88 13.47 0.01 -14.62
N ARG A 89 13.08 -0.64 -13.52
CA ARG A 89 12.98 -2.10 -13.39
C ARG A 89 11.68 -2.59 -12.74
N VAL A 90 10.91 -1.70 -12.11
CA VAL A 90 9.67 -2.04 -11.42
C VAL A 90 8.50 -2.14 -12.41
N VAL A 91 7.75 -3.22 -12.32
CA VAL A 91 6.52 -3.43 -13.09
C VAL A 91 5.32 -3.31 -12.15
N PHE A 92 4.41 -2.39 -12.46
CA PHE A 92 3.20 -2.18 -11.71
C PHE A 92 2.12 -3.19 -12.14
N GLN A 93 1.78 -4.16 -11.28
CA GLN A 93 0.70 -5.10 -11.58
C GLN A 93 -0.64 -4.61 -10.99
N MET A 94 -1.65 -4.49 -11.86
CA MET A 94 -3.02 -4.20 -11.43
C MET A 94 -3.94 -5.41 -11.56
N GLY A 95 -4.88 -5.51 -10.62
CA GLY A 95 -6.12 -6.26 -10.79
C GLY A 95 -7.19 -5.33 -11.36
N THR A 96 -7.75 -5.66 -12.52
CA THR A 96 -8.77 -4.85 -13.19
C THR A 96 -9.72 -5.71 -14.02
N ALA A 97 -10.93 -5.22 -14.23
CA ALA A 97 -11.95 -5.80 -15.12
C ALA A 97 -12.63 -4.75 -16.00
N ASP A 98 -12.07 -3.53 -16.05
CA ASP A 98 -12.63 -2.39 -16.78
C ASP A 98 -11.51 -1.65 -17.55
N PRO A 99 -11.60 -1.55 -18.89
CA PRO A 99 -10.56 -0.93 -19.70
C PRO A 99 -10.26 0.53 -19.36
N LYS A 100 -11.30 1.33 -19.03
CA LYS A 100 -11.15 2.77 -18.78
C LYS A 100 -10.49 3.01 -17.43
N ARG A 101 -10.91 2.25 -16.41
CA ARG A 101 -10.31 2.33 -15.07
C ARG A 101 -8.88 1.83 -15.07
N ALA A 102 -8.59 0.75 -15.80
CA ALA A 102 -7.24 0.26 -16.00
C ALA A 102 -6.33 1.37 -16.58
N LEU A 103 -6.80 2.05 -17.64
CA LEU A 103 -6.04 3.14 -18.26
C LEU A 103 -5.79 4.31 -17.31
N ALA A 104 -6.81 4.74 -16.57
CA ALA A 104 -6.65 5.84 -15.62
C ALA A 104 -5.63 5.52 -14.51
N VAL A 105 -5.62 4.28 -14.01
CA VAL A 105 -4.62 3.83 -13.04
C VAL A 105 -3.23 3.72 -13.68
N ALA A 106 -3.13 3.24 -14.92
CA ALA A 106 -1.86 3.16 -15.62
C ALA A 106 -1.24 4.54 -15.84
N GLN A 107 -2.02 5.53 -16.27
CA GLN A 107 -1.58 6.92 -16.44
C GLN A 107 -1.16 7.58 -15.13
N LEU A 108 -1.80 7.21 -14.01
CA LEU A 108 -1.41 7.68 -12.67
C LEU A 108 0.03 7.26 -12.32
N VAL A 109 0.44 6.04 -12.67
CA VAL A 109 1.73 5.46 -12.24
C VAL A 109 2.82 5.46 -13.31
N GLU A 110 2.50 5.69 -14.59
CA GLU A 110 3.42 5.41 -15.72
C GLU A 110 4.75 6.16 -15.64
N ASN A 111 4.80 7.32 -14.97
CA ASN A 111 6.01 8.13 -14.86
C ASN A 111 6.99 7.65 -13.78
N ASP A 112 6.57 6.70 -12.93
CA ASP A 112 7.33 6.20 -11.78
C ASP A 112 7.65 4.71 -11.88
N VAL A 113 7.23 4.06 -12.97
CA VAL A 113 7.44 2.62 -13.20
C VAL A 113 7.97 2.34 -14.60
N ALA A 114 8.56 1.16 -14.78
CA ALA A 114 9.18 0.75 -16.04
C ALA A 114 8.16 0.15 -17.02
N ALA A 115 7.13 -0.52 -16.49
CA ALA A 115 6.06 -1.14 -17.26
C ALA A 115 4.79 -1.32 -16.40
N VAL A 116 3.67 -1.62 -17.06
CA VAL A 116 2.38 -1.95 -16.43
C VAL A 116 1.98 -3.37 -16.78
N ASP A 117 1.47 -4.12 -15.82
CA ASP A 117 1.01 -5.50 -15.99
C ASP A 117 -0.44 -5.70 -15.56
N VAL A 118 -1.19 -6.54 -16.27
CA VAL A 118 -2.54 -6.95 -15.89
C VAL A 118 -2.53 -8.38 -15.34
N ASN A 119 -3.04 -8.54 -14.11
CA ASN A 119 -3.22 -9.85 -13.51
C ASN A 119 -4.45 -10.58 -14.09
N MET A 120 -4.19 -11.70 -14.77
CA MET A 120 -5.20 -12.61 -15.31
C MET A 120 -5.06 -14.03 -14.73
N GLY A 121 -4.33 -14.19 -13.62
CA GLY A 121 -3.94 -15.49 -13.08
C GLY A 121 -4.37 -15.75 -11.64
N CYS A 122 -4.77 -14.72 -10.88
CA CYS A 122 -5.13 -14.87 -9.47
C CYS A 122 -6.46 -15.64 -9.29
N PRO A 123 -6.47 -16.81 -8.62
CA PRO A 123 -7.70 -17.58 -8.42
C PRO A 123 -8.47 -17.20 -7.14
N LYS A 124 -7.95 -16.26 -6.34
CA LYS A 124 -8.51 -15.92 -5.03
C LYS A 124 -9.81 -15.12 -5.17
N GLU A 125 -10.75 -15.36 -4.25
CA GLU A 125 -12.09 -14.76 -4.28
C GLU A 125 -12.11 -13.23 -4.34
N TYR A 126 -11.17 -12.55 -3.66
CA TYR A 126 -11.13 -11.08 -3.69
C TYR A 126 -10.87 -10.53 -5.10
N SER A 127 -10.21 -11.32 -5.97
CA SER A 127 -9.92 -10.95 -7.36
C SER A 127 -11.06 -11.43 -8.27
N THR A 128 -11.44 -12.71 -8.16
CA THR A 128 -12.44 -13.31 -9.06
C THR A 128 -13.87 -12.77 -8.88
N LYS A 129 -14.30 -12.40 -7.66
CA LYS A 129 -15.62 -11.77 -7.43
C LYS A 129 -15.75 -10.40 -8.11
N GLY A 130 -14.64 -9.70 -8.32
CA GLY A 130 -14.60 -8.44 -9.07
C GLY A 130 -14.49 -8.62 -10.59
N GLY A 131 -14.54 -9.86 -11.09
CA GLY A 131 -14.31 -10.17 -12.50
C GLY A 131 -12.84 -10.06 -12.94
N MET A 132 -11.91 -10.00 -11.99
CA MET A 132 -10.47 -9.82 -12.21
C MET A 132 -9.72 -11.15 -12.08
N GLY A 133 -8.41 -11.14 -12.30
CA GLY A 133 -7.57 -12.32 -12.12
C GLY A 133 -7.99 -13.44 -13.07
N SER A 134 -8.06 -14.69 -12.59
CA SER A 134 -8.39 -15.82 -13.45
C SER A 134 -9.83 -15.83 -13.97
N ALA A 135 -10.72 -14.95 -13.47
CA ALA A 135 -12.05 -14.77 -14.04
C ALA A 135 -12.02 -14.11 -15.43
N LEU A 136 -10.95 -13.35 -15.75
CA LEU A 136 -10.77 -12.78 -17.09
C LEU A 136 -10.52 -13.85 -18.15
N LEU A 137 -9.95 -15.00 -17.79
CA LEU A 137 -9.58 -16.05 -18.74
C LEU A 137 -10.80 -16.67 -19.47
N SER A 138 -12.00 -16.55 -18.90
CA SER A 138 -13.25 -16.95 -19.55
C SER A 138 -13.88 -15.87 -20.44
N ASP A 139 -13.30 -14.67 -20.50
CA ASP A 139 -13.81 -13.53 -21.27
C ASP A 139 -12.68 -12.90 -22.11
N PRO A 140 -12.28 -13.55 -23.22
CA PRO A 140 -11.17 -13.07 -24.02
C PRO A 140 -11.47 -11.73 -24.74
N ASP A 141 -12.74 -11.38 -24.94
CA ASP A 141 -13.15 -10.08 -25.50
C ASP A 141 -12.81 -8.95 -24.52
N LYS A 142 -13.12 -9.14 -23.23
CA LYS A 142 -12.73 -8.19 -22.17
C LYS A 142 -11.22 -8.08 -22.01
N ILE A 143 -10.49 -9.20 -22.12
CA ILE A 143 -9.01 -9.18 -22.14
C ILE A 143 -8.50 -8.28 -23.26
N GLU A 144 -8.99 -8.47 -24.49
CA GLU A 144 -8.60 -7.68 -25.66
C GLU A 144 -8.90 -6.19 -25.46
N ALA A 145 -10.09 -5.87 -24.92
CA ALA A 145 -10.50 -4.50 -24.65
C ALA A 145 -9.58 -3.82 -23.63
N ILE A 146 -9.25 -4.49 -22.52
CA ILE A 146 -8.36 -3.95 -21.47
C ILE A 146 -6.97 -3.72 -22.04
N LEU A 147 -6.35 -4.75 -22.64
CA LEU A 147 -4.97 -4.67 -23.12
C LEU A 147 -4.80 -3.68 -24.27
N THR A 148 -5.72 -3.68 -25.25
CA THR A 148 -5.66 -2.73 -26.37
C THR A 148 -5.80 -1.29 -25.88
N THR A 149 -6.64 -1.05 -24.87
CA THR A 149 -6.82 0.29 -24.28
C THR A 149 -5.54 0.74 -23.57
N LEU A 150 -4.90 -0.14 -22.80
CA LEU A 150 -3.64 0.15 -22.13
C LEU A 150 -2.51 0.40 -23.13
N VAL A 151 -2.28 -0.51 -24.08
CA VAL A 151 -1.20 -0.41 -25.07
C VAL A 151 -1.28 0.88 -25.89
N ARG A 152 -2.49 1.35 -26.20
CA ARG A 152 -2.70 2.61 -26.93
C ARG A 152 -2.64 3.86 -26.06
N GLY A 153 -2.86 3.72 -24.74
CA GLY A 153 -3.12 4.83 -23.85
C GLY A 153 -1.95 5.27 -22.96
N ILE A 154 -0.88 4.47 -22.87
CA ILE A 154 0.34 4.82 -22.11
C ILE A 154 1.60 4.66 -22.95
N SER A 155 2.68 5.32 -22.52
CA SER A 155 3.98 5.27 -23.21
C SER A 155 4.83 4.04 -22.85
N LYS A 156 4.55 3.44 -21.68
CA LYS A 156 5.28 2.31 -21.10
C LYS A 156 4.85 0.97 -21.70
N PRO A 157 5.74 -0.04 -21.73
CA PRO A 157 5.37 -1.41 -22.08
C PRO A 157 4.21 -1.92 -21.22
N VAL A 158 3.30 -2.66 -21.86
CA VAL A 158 2.19 -3.35 -21.18
C VAL A 158 2.41 -4.85 -21.28
N THR A 159 2.31 -5.55 -20.17
CA THR A 159 2.37 -7.02 -20.10
C THR A 159 1.10 -7.58 -19.45
N CYS A 160 0.96 -8.90 -19.48
CA CYS A 160 -0.03 -9.58 -18.64
C CYS A 160 0.51 -10.90 -18.10
N LYS A 161 -0.05 -11.34 -16.97
CA LYS A 161 0.26 -12.63 -16.36
C LYS A 161 -0.95 -13.53 -16.30
N ILE A 162 -0.86 -14.70 -16.94
CA ILE A 162 -1.94 -15.70 -17.04
C ILE A 162 -1.64 -16.99 -16.28
N ARG A 163 -2.66 -17.84 -16.16
CA ARG A 163 -2.56 -19.29 -15.93
C ARG A 163 -2.94 -20.01 -17.23
N ILE A 164 -2.48 -21.26 -17.37
CA ILE A 164 -2.86 -22.11 -18.51
C ILE A 164 -4.34 -22.53 -18.45
N LEU A 165 -4.90 -22.84 -19.60
CA LEU A 165 -6.27 -23.35 -19.78
C LEU A 165 -6.27 -24.90 -19.81
N PRO A 166 -7.44 -25.57 -19.80
CA PRO A 166 -7.53 -27.03 -19.76
C PRO A 166 -6.79 -27.77 -20.87
N THR A 167 -6.60 -27.12 -22.03
CA THR A 167 -5.83 -27.68 -23.14
C THR A 167 -4.73 -26.74 -23.66
N ILE A 168 -3.68 -27.31 -24.23
CA ILE A 168 -2.61 -26.56 -24.92
C ILE A 168 -3.21 -25.70 -26.04
N LYS A 169 -4.12 -26.26 -26.83
CA LYS A 169 -4.77 -25.56 -27.96
C LYS A 169 -5.52 -24.31 -27.50
N GLU A 170 -6.32 -24.41 -26.44
CA GLU A 170 -7.03 -23.26 -25.88
C GLU A 170 -6.06 -22.21 -25.33
N THR A 171 -5.02 -22.66 -24.61
CA THR A 171 -3.99 -21.76 -24.06
C THR A 171 -3.28 -20.99 -25.18
N VAL A 172 -2.80 -21.68 -26.21
CA VAL A 172 -2.14 -21.08 -27.38
C VAL A 172 -3.08 -20.13 -28.12
N ASN A 173 -4.35 -20.49 -28.32
CA ASN A 173 -5.32 -19.62 -28.97
C ASN A 173 -5.55 -18.32 -28.19
N LEU A 174 -5.67 -18.41 -26.86
CA LEU A 174 -5.77 -17.24 -26.00
C LEU A 174 -4.52 -16.35 -26.08
N VAL A 175 -3.33 -16.95 -26.04
CA VAL A 175 -2.07 -16.17 -26.06
C VAL A 175 -1.85 -15.49 -27.42
N LYS A 176 -2.15 -16.16 -28.54
CA LYS A 176 -2.14 -15.52 -29.87
C LYS A 176 -3.13 -14.37 -29.97
N ARG A 177 -4.26 -14.46 -29.29
CA ARG A 177 -5.24 -13.37 -29.21
C ARG A 177 -4.70 -12.20 -28.39
N ILE A 178 -4.09 -12.48 -27.24
CA ILE A 178 -3.40 -11.50 -26.40
C ILE A 178 -2.27 -10.79 -27.17
N GLU A 179 -1.43 -11.53 -27.90
CA GLU A 179 -0.32 -10.96 -28.68
C GLU A 179 -0.78 -9.86 -29.65
N LYS A 180 -1.93 -10.06 -30.33
CA LYS A 180 -2.50 -9.10 -31.28
C LYS A 180 -2.87 -7.75 -30.66
N THR A 181 -3.00 -7.67 -29.33
CA THR A 181 -3.27 -6.41 -28.62
C THR A 181 -2.06 -5.48 -28.56
N GLY A 182 -0.85 -6.00 -28.83
CA GLY A 182 0.40 -5.26 -28.81
C GLY A 182 1.11 -5.24 -27.45
N VAL A 183 0.76 -6.17 -26.54
CA VAL A 183 1.53 -6.37 -25.30
C VAL A 183 3.00 -6.70 -25.60
N SER A 184 3.90 -6.23 -24.73
CA SER A 184 5.35 -6.36 -24.92
C SER A 184 5.92 -7.69 -24.43
N ALA A 185 5.20 -8.41 -23.57
CA ALA A 185 5.54 -9.75 -23.08
C ALA A 185 4.34 -10.39 -22.38
N ILE A 186 4.39 -11.71 -22.19
CA ILE A 186 3.39 -12.45 -21.42
C ILE A 186 4.06 -13.39 -20.41
N ALA A 187 3.62 -13.34 -19.16
CA ALA A 187 4.03 -14.30 -18.14
C ALA A 187 3.02 -15.44 -18.02
N VAL A 188 3.50 -16.68 -18.15
CA VAL A 188 2.65 -17.88 -18.11
C VAL A 188 2.98 -18.69 -16.87
N HIS A 189 2.04 -18.77 -15.94
CA HIS A 189 2.09 -19.77 -14.87
C HIS A 189 1.58 -21.09 -15.45
N GLY A 190 2.48 -22.07 -15.59
CA GLY A 190 2.18 -23.42 -16.11
C GLY A 190 1.33 -24.29 -15.17
N ARG A 191 0.31 -23.71 -14.53
CA ARG A 191 -0.70 -24.42 -13.74
C ARG A 191 -2.08 -23.86 -14.04
N MET A 192 -3.07 -24.72 -14.17
CA MET A 192 -4.48 -24.37 -14.32
C MET A 192 -5.01 -23.69 -13.05
N LYS A 193 -6.16 -23.02 -13.12
CA LYS A 193 -6.75 -22.26 -12.01
C LYS A 193 -6.97 -23.13 -10.76
N GLU A 194 -7.39 -24.36 -10.94
CA GLU A 194 -7.75 -25.33 -9.90
C GLU A 194 -6.51 -25.99 -9.28
N GLU A 195 -5.37 -25.94 -9.98
CA GLU A 195 -4.13 -26.56 -9.56
C GLU A 195 -3.42 -25.77 -8.46
N ARG A 196 -3.22 -26.46 -7.34
CA ARG A 196 -2.46 -26.00 -6.18
C ARG A 196 -0.95 -26.16 -6.37
N PRO A 197 -0.11 -25.49 -5.56
CA PRO A 197 1.34 -25.55 -5.70
C PRO A 197 1.98 -26.94 -5.51
N ARG A 198 1.24 -27.93 -4.99
CA ARG A 198 1.64 -29.34 -4.90
C ARG A 198 1.55 -30.11 -6.22
N HIS A 199 0.76 -29.61 -7.18
CA HIS A 199 0.71 -30.17 -8.51
C HIS A 199 1.94 -29.70 -9.29
N PRO A 200 2.52 -30.54 -10.17
CA PRO A 200 3.66 -30.16 -10.98
C PRO A 200 3.31 -28.97 -11.89
N VAL A 201 4.33 -28.25 -12.33
CA VAL A 201 4.18 -27.26 -13.40
C VAL A 201 4.24 -27.96 -14.76
N HIS A 202 3.36 -27.56 -15.67
CA HIS A 202 3.28 -28.07 -17.03
C HIS A 202 4.22 -27.26 -17.95
N CYS A 203 5.47 -27.72 -18.09
CA CYS A 203 6.48 -27.06 -18.92
C CYS A 203 6.14 -27.14 -20.42
N ASP A 204 5.52 -28.23 -20.86
CA ASP A 204 5.04 -28.47 -22.22
C ASP A 204 4.02 -27.40 -22.67
N TYR A 205 3.15 -26.95 -21.77
CA TYR A 205 2.24 -25.84 -22.07
C TYR A 205 2.99 -24.52 -22.29
N ILE A 206 3.98 -24.23 -21.45
CA ILE A 206 4.77 -22.98 -21.56
C ILE A 206 5.58 -23.02 -22.87
N GLN A 207 6.18 -24.17 -23.19
CA GLN A 207 6.92 -24.38 -24.43
C GLN A 207 6.04 -24.20 -25.67
N ALA A 208 4.87 -24.86 -25.71
CA ALA A 208 3.94 -24.72 -26.81
C ALA A 208 3.48 -23.26 -27.00
N VAL A 209 3.33 -22.50 -25.90
CA VAL A 209 3.05 -21.06 -25.98
C VAL A 209 4.25 -20.30 -26.55
N ALA A 210 5.46 -20.52 -26.03
CA ALA A 210 6.69 -19.84 -26.46
C ALA A 210 7.00 -20.05 -27.96
N GLU A 211 6.74 -21.24 -28.49
CA GLU A 211 6.92 -21.54 -29.92
C GLU A 211 5.84 -20.90 -30.81
N SER A 212 4.72 -20.47 -30.23
CA SER A 212 3.53 -20.06 -30.98
C SER A 212 3.38 -18.55 -31.20
N VAL A 213 4.17 -17.73 -30.49
CA VAL A 213 4.12 -16.26 -30.52
C VAL A 213 5.51 -15.66 -30.67
N SER A 214 5.57 -14.41 -31.13
CA SER A 214 6.79 -13.64 -31.35
C SER A 214 7.20 -12.78 -30.16
N ILE A 215 6.25 -12.45 -29.28
CA ILE A 215 6.54 -11.70 -28.05
C ILE A 215 7.27 -12.57 -27.01
N PRO A 216 8.13 -11.98 -26.15
CA PRO A 216 8.76 -12.71 -25.06
C PRO A 216 7.76 -13.40 -24.13
N VAL A 217 7.93 -14.71 -23.96
CA VAL A 217 7.23 -15.52 -22.95
C VAL A 217 8.09 -15.64 -21.70
N ILE A 218 7.49 -15.40 -20.54
CA ILE A 218 8.13 -15.47 -19.23
C ILE A 218 7.59 -16.69 -18.48
N ALA A 219 8.43 -17.70 -18.28
CA ALA A 219 8.04 -18.94 -17.59
C ALA A 219 7.86 -18.70 -16.08
N ASN A 220 6.75 -19.20 -15.52
CA ASN A 220 6.46 -19.09 -14.10
C ASN A 220 5.89 -20.40 -13.53
N GLY A 221 6.19 -20.66 -12.25
CA GLY A 221 5.66 -21.81 -11.51
C GLY A 221 6.72 -22.83 -11.07
N GLY A 222 7.97 -22.70 -11.54
CA GLY A 222 9.04 -23.66 -11.29
C GLY A 222 9.65 -23.67 -9.87
N SER A 223 9.30 -22.73 -8.98
CA SER A 223 9.83 -22.73 -7.60
C SER A 223 9.53 -24.06 -6.89
N VAL A 224 10.52 -24.64 -6.19
CA VAL A 224 10.52 -25.99 -5.57
C VAL A 224 10.73 -27.12 -6.58
N ASP A 225 9.89 -27.19 -7.61
CA ASP A 225 9.84 -28.34 -8.51
C ASP A 225 11.09 -28.38 -9.40
N HIS A 226 11.43 -27.23 -9.98
CA HIS A 226 12.55 -27.07 -10.90
C HIS A 226 13.63 -26.16 -10.34
N VAL A 227 13.25 -25.07 -9.66
CA VAL A 227 14.18 -24.04 -9.23
C VAL A 227 14.40 -24.10 -7.72
N LYS A 228 15.55 -24.65 -7.32
CA LYS A 228 16.03 -24.70 -5.92
C LYS A 228 17.28 -23.86 -5.71
N THR A 229 18.12 -23.72 -6.74
CA THR A 229 19.32 -22.88 -6.77
C THR A 229 19.26 -21.90 -7.94
N HIS A 230 20.17 -20.93 -7.96
CA HIS A 230 20.33 -19.99 -9.07
C HIS A 230 20.55 -20.71 -10.41
N ASP A 231 21.41 -21.72 -10.45
CA ASP A 231 21.74 -22.45 -11.70
C ASP A 231 20.52 -23.17 -12.31
N ASN A 232 19.52 -23.52 -11.49
CA ASN A 232 18.30 -24.14 -11.99
C ASN A 232 17.39 -23.17 -12.76
N ILE A 233 17.61 -21.86 -12.65
CA ILE A 233 16.81 -20.85 -13.36
C ILE A 233 16.98 -21.04 -14.86
N GLU A 234 18.22 -21.22 -15.32
CA GLU A 234 18.52 -21.44 -16.74
C GLU A 234 17.96 -22.78 -17.22
N MET A 235 18.10 -23.85 -16.43
CA MET A 235 17.51 -25.15 -16.77
C MET A 235 15.99 -25.07 -16.94
N PHE A 236 15.29 -24.31 -16.08
CA PHE A 236 13.85 -24.10 -16.20
C PHE A 236 13.49 -23.24 -17.42
N ARG A 237 14.32 -22.27 -17.78
CA ARG A 237 14.19 -21.46 -18.99
C ARG A 237 14.29 -22.34 -20.24
N GLU A 238 15.33 -23.18 -20.32
CA GLU A 238 15.56 -24.13 -21.41
C GLU A 238 14.42 -25.15 -21.53
N ALA A 239 14.02 -25.76 -20.42
CA ALA A 239 12.95 -26.77 -20.38
C ALA A 239 11.58 -26.24 -20.82
N THR A 240 11.38 -24.92 -20.82
CA THR A 240 10.13 -24.28 -21.24
C THR A 240 10.25 -23.53 -22.55
N GLY A 241 11.43 -23.48 -23.18
CA GLY A 241 11.69 -22.65 -24.37
C GLY A 241 11.44 -21.15 -24.16
N ALA A 242 11.28 -20.70 -22.91
CA ALA A 242 10.87 -19.35 -22.60
C ALA A 242 12.02 -18.34 -22.76
N SER A 243 11.68 -17.07 -22.97
CA SER A 243 12.68 -16.00 -23.09
C SER A 243 13.25 -15.60 -21.72
N SER A 244 12.45 -15.72 -20.66
CA SER A 244 12.78 -15.27 -19.31
C SER A 244 12.10 -16.13 -18.26
N VAL A 245 12.55 -16.04 -17.01
CA VAL A 245 11.99 -16.78 -15.87
C VAL A 245 11.53 -15.83 -14.78
N MET A 246 10.36 -16.10 -14.23
CA MET A 246 9.77 -15.35 -13.12
C MET A 246 9.60 -16.26 -11.89
N LEU A 247 10.18 -15.84 -10.76
CA LEU A 247 10.18 -16.60 -9.50
C LEU A 247 9.35 -15.92 -8.41
N ALA A 248 8.51 -16.72 -7.75
CA ALA A 248 7.65 -16.26 -6.65
C ALA A 248 8.12 -16.86 -5.31
N ARG A 249 7.72 -18.10 -5.03
CA ARG A 249 7.94 -18.76 -3.72
C ARG A 249 9.42 -18.87 -3.35
N ALA A 250 10.29 -19.19 -4.30
CA ALA A 250 11.72 -19.30 -4.03
C ALA A 250 12.29 -17.96 -3.51
N ALA A 251 11.94 -16.85 -4.16
CA ALA A 251 12.34 -15.51 -3.76
C ALA A 251 11.67 -15.04 -2.45
N MET A 252 10.41 -15.41 -2.23
CA MET A 252 9.70 -15.13 -0.96
C MET A 252 10.41 -15.77 0.24
N TRP A 253 10.96 -16.97 0.07
CA TRP A 253 11.66 -17.68 1.14
C TRP A 253 13.09 -17.21 1.32
N ASN A 254 13.78 -16.96 0.22
CA ASN A 254 15.11 -16.36 0.24
C ASN A 254 15.32 -15.55 -1.06
N PRO A 255 15.29 -14.21 -1.00
CA PRO A 255 15.43 -13.35 -2.18
C PRO A 255 16.80 -13.49 -2.84
N SER A 256 17.81 -14.04 -2.15
CA SER A 256 19.11 -14.35 -2.74
C SER A 256 19.11 -15.53 -3.71
N ILE A 257 17.94 -16.12 -4.02
CA ILE A 257 17.81 -17.06 -5.14
C ILE A 257 18.27 -16.46 -6.48
N PHE A 258 18.22 -15.12 -6.61
CA PHE A 258 18.70 -14.41 -7.79
C PHE A 258 20.23 -14.24 -7.83
N ARG A 259 20.93 -14.53 -6.72
CA ARG A 259 22.36 -14.27 -6.59
C ARG A 259 23.16 -15.36 -7.31
N SER A 260 23.91 -14.95 -8.34
CA SER A 260 24.69 -15.87 -9.17
C SER A 260 25.83 -16.58 -8.43
N GLN A 261 26.34 -16.02 -7.33
CA GLN A 261 27.37 -16.65 -6.48
C GLN A 261 26.77 -17.62 -5.45
N GLY A 262 25.48 -17.96 -5.56
CA GLY A 262 24.76 -18.80 -4.62
C GLY A 262 24.00 -18.01 -3.56
N ALA A 263 23.00 -18.66 -2.97
CA ALA A 263 22.14 -18.06 -1.96
C ALA A 263 22.92 -17.77 -0.67
N VAL A 264 22.63 -16.62 -0.05
CA VAL A 264 23.10 -16.30 1.30
C VAL A 264 22.23 -17.00 2.36
N SER A 265 22.66 -16.96 3.62
CA SER A 265 21.86 -17.48 4.72
C SER A 265 20.51 -16.74 4.83
N VAL A 266 19.48 -17.44 5.31
CA VAL A 266 18.16 -16.80 5.50
C VAL A 266 18.24 -15.70 6.57
N ASP A 267 19.09 -15.87 7.58
CA ASP A 267 19.29 -14.87 8.63
C ASP A 267 19.89 -13.57 8.07
N GLU A 268 20.92 -13.66 7.21
CA GLU A 268 21.49 -12.51 6.51
C GLU A 268 20.45 -11.82 5.60
N ALA A 269 19.68 -12.60 4.83
CA ALA A 269 18.62 -12.03 3.98
C ALA A 269 17.53 -11.31 4.80
N MET A 270 17.18 -11.82 5.98
CA MET A 270 16.24 -11.18 6.89
C MET A 270 16.77 -9.86 7.45
N GLU A 271 18.04 -9.81 7.84
CA GLU A 271 18.68 -8.58 8.31
C GLU A 271 18.67 -7.49 7.23
N GLU A 272 19.08 -7.81 6.00
CA GLU A 272 19.05 -6.87 4.87
C GLU A 272 17.61 -6.42 4.54
N TYR A 273 16.63 -7.33 4.62
CA TYR A 273 15.23 -6.99 4.44
C TYR A 273 14.73 -6.00 5.51
N ILE A 274 15.13 -6.19 6.77
CA ILE A 274 14.79 -5.28 7.88
C ILE A 274 15.38 -3.90 7.66
N LYS A 275 16.63 -3.80 7.16
CA LYS A 275 17.25 -2.51 6.84
C LYS A 275 16.38 -1.71 5.87
N TYR A 276 15.96 -2.34 4.77
CA TYR A 276 15.04 -1.70 3.83
C TYR A 276 13.68 -1.36 4.44
N ALA A 277 13.11 -2.27 5.22
CA ALA A 277 11.83 -2.05 5.86
C ALA A 277 11.84 -0.83 6.80
N VAL A 278 12.94 -0.61 7.55
CA VAL A 278 13.10 0.54 8.44
C VAL A 278 13.36 1.82 7.64
N CYS A 279 14.29 1.80 6.69
CA CYS A 279 14.69 2.99 5.92
C CYS A 279 13.55 3.53 5.05
N TYR A 280 12.64 2.67 4.60
CA TYR A 280 11.49 3.05 3.77
C TYR A 280 10.17 3.03 4.53
N ASP A 281 10.19 3.09 5.87
CA ASP A 281 9.00 3.15 6.73
C ASP A 281 7.91 2.14 6.31
N ASN A 282 8.33 0.89 6.13
CA ASN A 282 7.43 -0.17 5.71
C ASN A 282 6.51 -0.57 6.86
N ASN A 283 5.26 -0.89 6.54
CA ASN A 283 4.27 -1.27 7.54
C ASN A 283 4.76 -2.47 8.40
N THR A 284 4.72 -2.32 9.72
CA THR A 284 5.21 -3.33 10.67
C THR A 284 4.61 -4.72 10.44
N PHE A 285 3.29 -4.82 10.21
CA PHE A 285 2.62 -6.10 10.00
C PHE A 285 3.02 -6.73 8.66
N ASN A 286 3.28 -5.91 7.64
CA ASN A 286 3.83 -6.37 6.38
C ASN A 286 5.26 -6.91 6.55
N THR A 287 6.13 -6.16 7.24
CA THR A 287 7.50 -6.58 7.57
C THR A 287 7.49 -7.92 8.31
N LYS A 288 6.68 -8.03 9.38
CA LYS A 288 6.51 -9.28 10.14
C LYS A 288 6.02 -10.43 9.24
N TYR A 289 5.04 -10.18 8.39
CA TYR A 289 4.51 -11.20 7.48
C TYR A 289 5.60 -11.79 6.58
N CYS A 290 6.40 -10.94 5.93
CA CYS A 290 7.49 -11.37 5.04
C CYS A 290 8.57 -12.15 5.79
N LEU A 291 8.99 -11.67 6.96
CA LEU A 291 9.97 -12.38 7.81
C LEU A 291 9.45 -13.76 8.24
N CYS A 292 8.17 -13.88 8.59
CA CYS A 292 7.56 -15.18 8.87
C CYS A 292 7.56 -16.10 7.63
N GLN A 293 7.39 -15.56 6.42
CA GLN A 293 7.51 -16.37 5.20
C GLN A 293 8.95 -16.88 4.98
N MET A 294 9.96 -16.07 5.30
CA MET A 294 11.38 -16.46 5.21
C MET A 294 11.72 -17.54 6.24
N LEU A 295 11.20 -17.43 7.47
CA LEU A 295 11.42 -18.41 8.53
C LEU A 295 10.84 -19.80 8.20
N LYS A 296 9.73 -19.88 7.46
CA LYS A 296 9.05 -21.13 7.11
C LYS A 296 8.84 -22.01 8.34
N ASP A 297 9.55 -23.14 8.43
CA ASP A 297 9.44 -24.12 9.50
C ASP A 297 10.10 -23.64 10.81
N ARG A 298 10.96 -22.60 10.74
CA ARG A 298 11.60 -21.96 11.91
C ARG A 298 10.69 -20.98 12.64
N VAL A 299 9.43 -20.79 12.24
CA VAL A 299 8.49 -19.89 12.92
C VAL A 299 8.23 -20.31 14.38
N GLU A 300 8.31 -21.61 14.69
CA GLU A 300 8.15 -22.13 16.06
C GLU A 300 9.41 -22.02 16.93
N SER A 301 10.54 -21.57 16.36
CA SER A 301 11.76 -21.31 17.12
C SER A 301 11.57 -20.21 18.16
N PRO A 302 12.43 -20.12 19.20
CA PRO A 302 12.37 -19.02 20.17
C PRO A 302 12.39 -17.64 19.51
N MET A 303 13.20 -17.46 18.46
CA MET A 303 13.23 -16.24 17.66
C MET A 303 11.93 -16.00 16.90
N GLY A 304 11.37 -17.02 16.26
CA GLY A 304 10.11 -16.92 15.52
C GLY A 304 8.92 -16.56 16.42
N LYS A 305 8.86 -17.11 17.64
CA LYS A 305 7.85 -16.74 18.65
C LYS A 305 7.99 -15.29 19.11
N ARG A 306 9.22 -14.80 19.34
CA ARG A 306 9.45 -13.38 19.65
C ARG A 306 9.04 -12.47 18.49
N LEU A 307 9.40 -12.82 17.25
CA LEU A 307 8.97 -12.07 16.05
C LEU A 307 7.44 -12.05 15.94
N HIS A 308 6.77 -13.17 16.19
CA HIS A 308 5.30 -13.23 16.14
C HIS A 308 4.65 -12.27 17.14
N ALA A 309 5.21 -12.19 18.35
CA ALA A 309 4.76 -11.31 19.43
C ALA A 309 5.00 -9.82 19.14
N ALA A 310 6.00 -9.47 18.33
CA ALA A 310 6.35 -8.08 18.03
C ALA A 310 5.18 -7.30 17.36
N GLN A 311 4.91 -6.10 17.87
CA GLN A 311 3.86 -5.18 17.41
C GLN A 311 4.42 -3.91 16.78
N THR A 312 5.71 -3.61 16.96
CA THR A 312 6.38 -2.42 16.43
C THR A 312 7.62 -2.77 15.61
N SER A 313 8.04 -1.88 14.70
CA SER A 313 9.29 -2.06 13.94
C SER A 313 10.52 -2.07 14.85
N ALA A 314 10.47 -1.35 15.97
CA ALA A 314 11.50 -1.37 17.01
C ALA A 314 11.64 -2.76 17.65
N GLU A 315 10.52 -3.38 18.05
CA GLU A 315 10.50 -4.75 18.60
C GLU A 315 10.97 -5.78 17.58
N ILE A 316 10.60 -5.62 16.29
CA ILE A 316 11.14 -6.48 15.23
C ILE A 316 12.66 -6.35 15.18
N CYS A 317 13.21 -5.13 15.16
CA CYS A 317 14.65 -4.92 15.13
C CYS A 317 15.34 -5.52 16.37
N GLU A 318 14.74 -5.41 17.56
CA GLU A 318 15.27 -6.01 18.79
C GLU A 318 15.38 -7.54 18.69
N VAL A 319 14.38 -8.21 18.09
CA VAL A 319 14.43 -9.68 17.90
C VAL A 319 15.68 -10.13 17.13
N PHE A 320 16.12 -9.32 16.16
CA PHE A 320 17.27 -9.55 15.30
C PHE A 320 18.55 -8.83 15.77
N GLY A 321 18.56 -8.21 16.97
CA GLY A 321 19.74 -7.51 17.47
C GLY A 321 20.09 -6.21 16.74
N MET A 322 19.12 -5.61 16.03
CA MET A 322 19.29 -4.44 15.17
C MET A 322 18.81 -3.13 15.82
N THR A 323 18.75 -3.07 17.15
CA THR A 323 18.23 -1.90 17.89
C THR A 323 19.01 -0.62 17.61
N ASP A 324 20.35 -0.70 17.55
CA ASP A 324 21.20 0.47 17.30
C ASP A 324 21.04 1.00 15.87
N PHE A 325 20.91 0.08 14.90
CA PHE A 325 20.58 0.44 13.52
C PHE A 325 19.22 1.15 13.45
N TYR A 326 18.19 0.60 14.10
CA TYR A 326 16.86 1.21 14.13
C TYR A 326 16.88 2.63 14.69
N LYS A 327 17.53 2.84 15.85
CA LYS A 327 17.65 4.17 16.47
C LYS A 327 18.35 5.16 15.54
N LYS A 328 19.45 4.74 14.91
CA LYS A 328 20.19 5.58 13.96
C LYS A 328 19.32 5.96 12.76
N ALA A 329 18.68 4.97 12.12
CA ALA A 329 17.83 5.20 10.96
C ALA A 329 16.66 6.15 11.28
N GLN A 330 16.01 6.00 12.44
CA GLN A 330 14.94 6.90 12.86
C GLN A 330 15.45 8.33 13.14
N ALA A 331 16.64 8.48 13.74
CA ALA A 331 17.25 9.78 13.94
C ALA A 331 17.57 10.48 12.60
N ASP A 332 18.09 9.73 11.63
CA ASP A 332 18.39 10.24 10.29
C ASP A 332 17.11 10.70 9.57
N LEU A 333 16.01 9.95 9.68
CA LEU A 333 14.71 10.33 9.11
C LEU A 333 14.13 11.59 9.77
N GLU A 334 14.17 11.70 11.10
CA GLU A 334 13.65 12.88 11.81
C GLU A 334 14.52 14.12 11.54
N ALA A 335 15.83 13.96 11.39
CA ALA A 335 16.73 15.04 11.00
C ALA A 335 16.41 15.56 9.60
N ARG A 336 16.18 14.67 8.62
CA ARG A 336 15.77 15.06 7.25
C ARG A 336 14.44 15.80 7.26
N LYS A 337 13.46 15.27 7.99
CA LYS A 337 12.15 15.91 8.14
C LYS A 337 12.26 17.30 8.76
N SER A 338 13.05 17.45 9.82
CA SER A 338 13.30 18.75 10.46
C SER A 338 13.97 19.74 9.50
N TYR A 339 14.97 19.28 8.74
CA TYR A 339 15.65 20.09 7.72
C TYR A 339 14.70 20.56 6.60
N LEU A 340 13.85 19.67 6.08
CA LEU A 340 12.86 19.99 5.06
C LEU A 340 11.79 20.96 5.57
N GLN A 341 11.37 20.83 6.83
CA GLN A 341 10.44 21.77 7.47
C GLN A 341 11.07 23.16 7.69
N ALA A 342 12.35 23.22 8.07
CA ALA A 342 13.09 24.48 8.20
C ALA A 342 13.31 25.18 6.84
N ASN A 343 13.47 24.41 5.76
CA ASN A 343 13.65 24.97 4.43
C ASN A 343 12.32 25.35 3.75
N SER A 344 11.22 24.64 4.00
CA SER A 344 9.91 24.99 3.44
C SER A 344 9.33 26.26 4.08
N SER A 345 9.59 26.48 5.38
CA SER A 345 9.24 27.71 6.10
C SER A 345 9.97 28.96 5.56
N SER A 346 11.05 28.81 4.79
CA SER A 346 11.74 29.95 4.17
C SER A 346 11.05 30.51 2.91
N LEU A 347 10.10 29.79 2.31
CA LEU A 347 9.45 30.19 1.04
C LEU A 347 7.92 30.37 1.12
N SER A 348 7.23 29.83 2.14
CA SER A 348 5.75 29.85 2.21
C SER A 348 5.13 30.65 3.36
N ASP A 349 5.92 31.26 4.23
CA ASP A 349 5.42 31.96 5.44
C ASP A 349 5.20 33.47 5.25
N GLN A 350 5.37 34.01 4.04
CA GLN A 350 5.00 35.41 3.79
C GLN A 350 3.52 35.53 3.38
N PRO A 351 2.72 36.33 4.11
CA PRO A 351 1.36 36.65 3.70
C PRO A 351 1.36 37.37 2.36
N THR A 352 0.65 36.83 1.38
CA THR A 352 0.40 37.47 0.08
C THR A 352 -1.01 38.06 0.04
N LEU A 353 -1.23 39.11 -0.75
CA LEU A 353 -2.57 39.67 -0.99
C LEU A 353 -3.19 39.02 -2.24
N ASP A 354 -4.37 38.44 -2.09
CA ASP A 354 -5.28 38.02 -3.17
C ASP A 354 -6.54 38.88 -3.10
N GLY A 355 -6.57 39.98 -3.87
CA GLY A 355 -7.63 40.99 -3.79
C GLY A 355 -7.65 41.69 -2.43
N ASP A 356 -8.75 41.57 -1.68
CA ASP A 356 -8.91 42.08 -0.31
C ASP A 356 -8.61 41.03 0.77
N VAL A 357 -8.11 39.84 0.38
CA VAL A 357 -7.88 38.71 1.27
C VAL A 357 -6.38 38.44 1.42
N ILE A 358 -5.92 38.35 2.66
CA ILE A 358 -4.55 37.94 2.98
C ILE A 358 -4.48 36.41 2.93
N THR A 359 -3.54 35.87 2.17
CA THR A 359 -3.41 34.44 1.93
C THR A 359 -2.03 33.89 2.26
N MET A 360 -2.01 32.65 2.73
CA MET A 360 -0.78 31.87 2.97
C MET A 360 -1.05 30.40 2.67
N ALA A 361 -0.03 29.64 2.27
CA ALA A 361 -0.16 28.20 2.03
C ALA A 361 -0.07 27.42 3.35
N VAL A 362 -1.20 27.27 4.04
CA VAL A 362 -1.25 26.69 5.39
C VAL A 362 -2.19 25.50 5.46
N LYS A 363 -1.74 24.40 6.06
CA LYS A 363 -2.56 23.22 6.35
C LYS A 363 -2.70 23.05 7.86
N PHE A 364 -3.92 22.75 8.32
CA PHE A 364 -4.15 22.33 9.71
C PHE A 364 -3.87 20.84 9.87
N GLU A 365 -2.87 20.49 10.67
CA GLU A 365 -2.56 19.11 11.03
C GLU A 365 -2.91 18.86 12.49
N ARG A 366 -3.93 18.03 12.75
CA ARG A 366 -4.46 17.81 14.11
C ARG A 366 -3.39 17.38 15.12
N ARG A 367 -2.38 16.63 14.67
CA ARG A 367 -1.26 16.12 15.48
C ARG A 367 -0.33 17.20 16.02
N GLU A 368 -0.31 18.39 15.41
CA GLU A 368 0.55 19.52 15.83
C GLU A 368 -0.03 20.32 17.01
N TYR A 369 -1.27 20.04 17.41
CA TYR A 369 -2.00 20.80 18.43
C TYR A 369 -2.48 19.90 19.57
N PRO A 370 -2.53 20.41 20.82
CA PRO A 370 -3.08 19.67 21.95
C PRO A 370 -4.54 19.23 21.72
N PRO A 371 -4.99 18.09 22.31
CA PRO A 371 -6.35 17.60 22.13
C PRO A 371 -7.46 18.62 22.50
N GLN A 372 -7.17 19.51 23.44
CA GLN A 372 -8.12 20.49 23.97
C GLN A 372 -8.01 21.89 23.36
N ILE A 373 -7.03 22.15 22.49
CA ILE A 373 -6.77 23.46 21.88
C ILE A 373 -6.84 23.35 20.36
N THR A 374 -7.47 24.34 19.71
CA THR A 374 -7.48 24.46 18.26
C THR A 374 -7.20 25.91 17.86
N PRO A 375 -6.58 26.17 16.69
CA PRO A 375 -6.34 27.52 16.19
C PRO A 375 -7.58 28.42 16.20
N LYS A 376 -8.75 27.89 15.83
CA LYS A 376 -10.03 28.62 15.84
C LYS A 376 -10.45 29.05 17.25
N MET A 377 -10.24 28.19 18.26
CA MET A 377 -10.47 28.55 19.66
C MET A 377 -9.47 29.62 20.12
N TYR A 378 -8.22 29.48 19.70
CA TYR A 378 -7.15 30.40 20.06
C TYR A 378 -7.40 31.80 19.50
N LEU A 379 -7.75 31.91 18.22
CA LEU A 379 -8.12 33.17 17.56
C LEU A 379 -9.36 33.81 18.21
N LEU A 380 -10.33 33.01 18.63
CA LEU A 380 -11.51 33.51 19.34
C LEU A 380 -11.14 34.14 20.70
N GLU A 381 -10.35 33.45 21.52
CA GLU A 381 -9.94 33.99 22.82
C GLU A 381 -9.00 35.20 22.68
N TRP A 382 -8.10 35.18 21.69
CA TRP A 382 -7.28 36.35 21.35
C TRP A 382 -8.14 37.54 20.95
N SER A 383 -9.13 37.36 20.05
CA SER A 383 -10.03 38.44 19.62
C SER A 383 -10.80 39.04 20.80
N ARG A 384 -11.23 38.21 21.77
CA ARG A 384 -11.87 38.70 23.00
C ARG A 384 -10.92 39.51 23.87
N LYS A 385 -9.68 39.05 24.04
CA LYS A 385 -8.67 39.73 24.84
C LYS A 385 -8.36 41.12 24.25
N GLU A 386 -8.27 41.20 22.93
CA GLU A 386 -8.06 42.45 22.18
C GLU A 386 -9.34 43.29 22.00
N LYS A 387 -10.48 42.87 22.59
CA LYS A 387 -11.79 43.54 22.50
C LYS A 387 -12.28 43.75 21.06
N LEU A 388 -11.94 42.81 20.17
CA LEU A 388 -12.40 42.78 18.78
C LEU A 388 -13.73 42.02 18.67
N GLU A 389 -14.42 42.24 17.55
CA GLU A 389 -15.58 41.43 17.17
C GLU A 389 -15.18 39.96 16.99
N GLN A 390 -16.16 39.07 17.15
CA GLN A 390 -15.95 37.64 17.02
C GLN A 390 -15.54 37.29 15.56
N PRO A 391 -14.51 36.45 15.37
CA PRO A 391 -14.11 35.98 14.04
C PRO A 391 -15.26 35.32 13.27
N VAL A 392 -15.52 35.78 12.05
CA VAL A 392 -16.58 35.27 11.16
C VAL A 392 -15.95 34.40 10.08
N TYR A 393 -16.50 33.21 9.84
CA TYR A 393 -15.97 32.26 8.86
C TYR A 393 -16.97 32.06 7.72
N GLU A 394 -16.49 32.22 6.50
CA GLU A 394 -17.18 31.85 5.27
C GLU A 394 -16.44 30.65 4.66
N THR A 395 -17.16 29.63 4.19
CA THR A 395 -16.55 28.42 3.62
C THR A 395 -17.18 28.10 2.28
N GLU A 396 -16.34 27.94 1.27
CA GLU A 396 -16.72 27.50 -0.06
C GLU A 396 -16.39 26.02 -0.25
N GLN A 397 -17.22 25.32 -1.02
CA GLN A 397 -16.98 23.93 -1.40
C GLN A 397 -16.79 23.82 -2.92
N ARG A 398 -15.67 23.23 -3.33
CA ARG A 398 -15.32 23.02 -4.72
C ARG A 398 -16.05 21.80 -5.30
N ALA A 399 -16.66 21.96 -6.46
CA ALA A 399 -17.53 20.94 -7.06
C ALA A 399 -16.79 19.69 -7.56
N GLN A 400 -15.53 19.82 -8.03
CA GLN A 400 -14.79 18.70 -8.64
C GLN A 400 -14.42 17.61 -7.64
N ASP A 401 -14.00 17.98 -6.42
CA ASP A 401 -13.44 17.08 -5.42
C ASP A 401 -14.09 17.21 -4.04
N ARG A 402 -15.15 18.03 -3.93
CA ARG A 402 -15.87 18.33 -2.68
C ARG A 402 -14.96 18.91 -1.58
N ALA A 403 -13.80 19.44 -1.93
CA ALA A 403 -12.89 20.07 -0.99
C ALA A 403 -13.41 21.44 -0.54
N PHE A 404 -12.99 21.87 0.63
CA PHE A 404 -13.42 23.09 1.32
C PHE A 404 -12.28 24.08 1.44
N GLN A 405 -12.58 25.36 1.26
CA GLN A 405 -11.70 26.47 1.58
C GLN A 405 -12.47 27.47 2.42
N SER A 406 -11.85 28.01 3.48
CA SER A 406 -12.51 28.96 4.36
C SER A 406 -11.73 30.27 4.43
N THR A 407 -12.48 31.36 4.51
CA THR A 407 -12.00 32.71 4.78
C THR A 407 -12.49 33.13 6.14
N VAL A 408 -11.61 33.63 6.99
CA VAL A 408 -11.95 34.24 8.29
C VAL A 408 -11.84 35.75 8.20
N THR A 409 -12.83 36.47 8.74
CA THR A 409 -12.81 37.93 8.88
C THR A 409 -12.58 38.30 10.33
N VAL A 410 -11.55 39.11 10.59
CA VAL A 410 -11.20 39.68 11.90
C VAL A 410 -10.81 41.14 11.72
N ALA A 411 -11.41 42.05 12.50
CA ALA A 411 -11.14 43.50 12.43
C ALA A 411 -11.18 44.06 10.99
N ASN A 412 -12.22 43.70 10.23
CA ASN A 412 -12.43 44.07 8.81
C ASN A 412 -11.33 43.60 7.83
N LYS A 413 -10.48 42.67 8.24
CA LYS A 413 -9.50 42.02 7.36
C LYS A 413 -9.85 40.56 7.16
N LYS A 414 -9.66 40.06 5.93
CA LYS A 414 -9.95 38.69 5.54
C LYS A 414 -8.66 37.88 5.43
N TYR A 415 -8.70 36.63 5.89
CA TYR A 415 -7.56 35.72 5.90
C TYR A 415 -7.99 34.34 5.40
N ARG A 416 -7.20 33.71 4.53
CA ARG A 416 -7.55 32.44 3.89
C ARG A 416 -6.31 31.61 3.58
N SER A 417 -6.40 30.29 3.78
CA SER A 417 -5.36 29.39 3.27
C SER A 417 -5.53 29.17 1.77
N THR A 418 -4.43 29.20 1.00
CA THR A 418 -4.44 28.84 -0.42
C THR A 418 -4.64 27.32 -0.64
N LEU A 419 -4.48 26.52 0.41
CA LEU A 419 -4.67 25.06 0.36
C LEU A 419 -6.12 24.67 0.63
N TRP A 420 -6.65 23.78 -0.21
CA TRP A 420 -7.98 23.20 -0.06
C TRP A 420 -7.95 22.01 0.91
N SER A 421 -9.03 21.83 1.69
CA SER A 421 -9.14 20.80 2.74
C SER A 421 -10.31 19.86 2.50
N LYS A 422 -10.15 18.56 2.76
CA LYS A 422 -11.25 17.58 2.67
C LYS A 422 -12.34 17.75 3.76
N SER A 423 -12.09 18.59 4.77
CA SER A 423 -13.01 18.85 5.89
C SER A 423 -13.24 20.35 6.05
N LYS A 424 -14.52 20.76 6.10
CA LYS A 424 -14.93 22.13 6.44
C LYS A 424 -14.30 22.59 7.76
N LYS A 425 -14.33 21.73 8.78
CA LYS A 425 -13.73 22.05 10.09
C LYS A 425 -12.25 22.36 9.96
N PHE A 426 -11.50 21.59 9.17
CA PHE A 426 -10.06 21.81 8.98
C PHE A 426 -9.76 23.02 8.12
N ALA A 427 -10.62 23.34 7.14
CA ALA A 427 -10.52 24.57 6.35
C ALA A 427 -10.64 25.81 7.24
N GLU A 428 -11.60 25.82 8.16
CA GLU A 428 -11.76 26.90 9.15
C GLU A 428 -10.54 27.01 10.09
N GLN A 429 -9.98 25.88 10.54
CA GLN A 429 -8.74 25.91 11.34
C GLN A 429 -7.57 26.50 10.55
N ALA A 430 -7.41 26.12 9.28
CA ALA A 430 -6.36 26.64 8.40
C ALA A 430 -6.49 28.16 8.21
N ALA A 431 -7.71 28.67 7.98
CA ALA A 431 -7.96 30.11 7.89
C ALA A 431 -7.60 30.86 9.19
N ALA A 432 -7.93 30.26 10.34
CA ALA A 432 -7.55 30.81 11.64
C ALA A 432 -6.03 30.90 11.82
N ILE A 433 -5.29 29.88 11.37
CA ILE A 433 -3.82 29.89 11.41
C ILE A 433 -3.26 31.03 10.54
N VAL A 434 -3.76 31.22 9.32
CA VAL A 434 -3.30 32.33 8.45
C VAL A 434 -3.49 33.68 9.15
N CYS A 435 -4.62 33.87 9.81
CA CYS A 435 -4.89 35.07 10.59
C CYS A 435 -3.88 35.24 11.75
N LEU A 436 -3.70 34.22 12.59
CA LEU A 436 -2.80 34.26 13.74
C LEU A 436 -1.35 34.51 13.33
N ARG A 437 -0.85 33.81 12.30
CA ARG A 437 0.50 34.02 11.76
C ARG A 437 0.71 35.42 11.22
N THR A 438 -0.27 35.93 10.46
CA THR A 438 -0.19 37.30 9.91
C THR A 438 -0.16 38.36 11.02
N LEU A 439 -0.85 38.10 12.14
CA LEU A 439 -0.87 38.98 13.31
C LEU A 439 0.36 38.81 14.22
N GLY A 440 1.23 37.82 13.96
CA GLY A 440 2.36 37.50 14.83
C GLY A 440 1.96 36.92 16.19
N VAL A 441 0.79 36.29 16.26
CA VAL A 441 0.21 35.73 17.50
C VAL A 441 0.40 34.22 17.49
N PRO A 442 0.68 33.58 18.64
CA PRO A 442 0.76 32.12 18.73
C PRO A 442 -0.51 31.45 18.19
N GLU A 443 -0.36 30.25 17.62
CA GLU A 443 -1.47 29.50 17.02
C GLU A 443 -1.96 28.32 17.89
N GLY A 444 -1.35 28.14 19.05
CA GLY A 444 -1.69 27.10 20.02
C GLY A 444 -1.06 25.74 19.70
N ARG A 445 0.08 25.73 18.99
CA ARG A 445 0.85 24.51 18.70
C ARG A 445 1.38 23.86 19.98
N ILE A 446 1.65 22.55 19.92
CA ILE A 446 2.35 21.84 21.00
C ILE A 446 3.69 22.53 21.24
N GLY A 447 3.92 23.00 22.47
CA GLY A 447 5.09 23.82 22.84
C GLY A 447 4.79 25.30 23.09
N GLU A 448 3.63 25.82 22.67
CA GLU A 448 3.20 27.22 22.90
C GLU A 448 2.34 27.40 24.17
N GLU A 449 2.38 26.42 25.09
CA GLU A 449 1.45 26.27 26.22
C GLU A 449 1.53 27.41 27.26
N ASN A 450 2.63 28.17 27.29
CA ASN A 450 2.86 29.27 28.25
C ASN A 450 2.29 30.63 27.79
N SER A 451 1.58 30.68 26.68
CA SER A 451 1.04 31.92 26.10
C SER A 451 -0.14 32.54 26.87
N GLY A 452 -0.69 31.84 27.88
CA GLY A 452 -1.69 32.37 28.81
C GLY A 452 -3.06 32.72 28.22
N LEU A 453 -3.31 32.40 26.94
CA LEU A 453 -4.52 32.77 26.20
C LEU A 453 -5.68 31.76 26.34
N VAL A 454 -5.41 30.51 26.71
CA VAL A 454 -6.43 29.47 26.89
C VAL A 454 -6.30 28.85 28.28
N ASN A 455 -7.01 29.41 29.27
CA ASN A 455 -7.11 28.81 30.60
C ASN A 455 -7.90 27.50 30.53
N LYS A 456 -7.33 26.41 31.03
CA LYS A 456 -8.03 25.13 31.28
C LYS A 456 -9.27 25.45 32.13
N ARG A 457 -10.49 25.36 31.56
CA ARG A 457 -11.71 25.37 32.37
C ARG A 457 -11.68 24.14 33.28
N LYS A 458 -11.26 24.32 34.53
CA LYS A 458 -11.51 23.37 35.62
C LYS A 458 -13.02 23.33 35.79
N ARG A 459 -13.63 22.20 35.46
CA ARG A 459 -15.04 21.94 35.76
C ARG A 459 -15.14 21.83 37.28
N GLU A 460 -15.58 22.88 37.95
CA GLU A 460 -15.80 22.87 39.40
C GLU A 460 -16.93 21.87 39.72
N GLU A 461 -16.57 20.79 40.41
CA GLU A 461 -17.54 19.92 41.08
C GLU A 461 -18.17 20.72 42.23
N ARG A 462 -19.47 21.00 42.12
CA ARG A 462 -20.26 21.50 43.25
C ARG A 462 -20.26 20.45 44.36
N LYS A 463 -19.40 20.63 45.35
CA LYS A 463 -19.61 20.09 46.69
C LYS A 463 -20.60 20.99 47.42
N GLN A 464 -21.83 20.52 47.60
CA GLN A 464 -22.71 21.02 48.65
C GLN A 464 -22.56 20.11 49.88
N GLY A 465 -22.15 20.70 50.99
CA GLY A 465 -22.15 20.08 52.31
C GLY A 465 -23.38 20.47 53.11
N ILE A 466 -24.03 19.44 53.66
CA ILE A 466 -24.49 19.25 55.06
C ILE A 466 -25.67 20.09 55.59
N SER A 467 -26.78 19.43 55.92
CA SER A 467 -27.23 19.10 57.31
C SER A 467 -28.62 18.43 57.29
N GLU A 468 -28.73 17.15 57.66
CA GLU A 468 -29.40 16.62 58.88
C GLU A 468 -30.92 16.86 58.94
N ASP A 469 -31.74 15.79 58.88
CA ASP A 469 -32.40 15.19 60.07
C ASP A 469 -33.43 14.07 59.71
N SER A 470 -33.53 13.09 60.60
CA SER A 470 -34.66 12.18 60.90
C SER A 470 -35.09 11.05 59.93
N GLY A 471 -34.73 9.81 60.32
CA GLY A 471 -35.67 8.77 60.77
C GLY A 471 -36.78 8.18 59.86
N ILE A 472 -36.70 6.84 59.72
CA ILE A 472 -37.82 5.87 59.87
C ILE A 472 -38.73 5.53 58.64
N THR A 473 -38.57 4.27 58.20
CA THR A 473 -39.53 3.26 57.68
C THR A 473 -40.41 3.46 56.41
N ASP A 474 -40.21 2.49 55.50
CA ASP A 474 -41.20 1.55 54.95
C ASP A 474 -42.04 1.85 53.67
N SER A 475 -42.01 0.82 52.81
CA SER A 475 -43.01 0.32 51.87
C SER A 475 -43.47 1.10 50.60
N THR A 476 -43.66 0.26 49.56
CA THR A 476 -44.63 0.32 48.45
C THR A 476 -44.21 0.83 47.05
N ASN A 477 -43.82 -0.13 46.20
CA ASN A 477 -44.59 -0.63 45.04
C ASN A 477 -45.33 0.39 44.13
N ARG A 478 -44.87 0.59 42.88
CA ARG A 478 -45.48 0.07 41.61
C ARG A 478 -45.03 0.80 40.32
N LYS A 479 -44.41 0.00 39.43
CA LYS A 479 -44.64 -0.19 37.97
C LYS A 479 -44.83 1.02 37.01
N ARG A 480 -44.03 1.04 35.93
CA ARG A 480 -44.32 0.52 34.55
C ARG A 480 -43.13 0.87 33.62
N ARG A 481 -42.29 -0.06 33.14
CA ARG A 481 -42.36 -1.01 31.99
C ARG A 481 -42.24 -0.36 30.59
N ILE A 482 -41.11 -0.61 29.89
CA ILE A 482 -40.93 -0.84 28.42
C ILE A 482 -39.57 -1.59 28.25
N THR A 483 -39.50 -2.93 28.26
CA THR A 483 -39.46 -3.92 27.14
C THR A 483 -38.32 -3.78 26.11
N GLU A 484 -37.33 -4.68 26.23
CA GLU A 484 -36.46 -5.21 25.15
C GLU A 484 -37.08 -6.50 24.55
N PRO A 485 -36.76 -6.89 23.30
CA PRO A 485 -37.14 -8.20 22.77
C PRO A 485 -36.00 -9.21 22.80
N SER A 486 -36.31 -10.43 23.25
CA SER A 486 -35.50 -11.64 23.10
C SER A 486 -36.21 -12.67 22.23
N GLN A 487 -35.41 -13.33 21.37
CA GLN A 487 -35.43 -14.73 20.92
C GLN A 487 -36.72 -15.57 20.97
N LYS A 488 -36.95 -16.32 19.89
CA LYS A 488 -37.61 -17.63 19.90
C LYS A 488 -36.83 -18.66 19.06
N ASP A 489 -36.88 -19.88 19.57
CA ASP A 489 -36.22 -21.14 19.19
C ASP A 489 -36.69 -21.76 17.88
N GLU A 490 -35.92 -22.72 17.35
CA GLU A 490 -36.47 -24.05 16.99
C GLU A 490 -35.40 -25.16 17.05
N GLN A 491 -35.88 -26.37 17.35
CA GLN A 491 -35.21 -27.58 17.84
C GLN A 491 -34.54 -28.44 16.75
N GLU A 492 -33.54 -29.26 17.12
CA GLU A 492 -33.42 -30.62 16.57
C GLU A 492 -32.59 -31.57 17.48
N THR A 493 -32.79 -32.87 17.24
CA THR A 493 -32.78 -34.02 18.15
C THR A 493 -31.45 -34.77 18.31
N ASN A 494 -31.33 -35.46 19.46
CA ASN A 494 -30.30 -36.45 19.83
C ASN A 494 -30.28 -37.70 18.93
N ASP A 495 -29.09 -38.26 18.67
CA ASP A 495 -28.85 -39.69 18.98
C ASP A 495 -27.37 -40.06 19.19
N LYS A 496 -27.15 -41.02 20.10
CA LYS A 496 -25.85 -41.54 20.58
C LYS A 496 -25.31 -42.64 19.67
N MET A 497 -23.98 -42.81 19.60
CA MET A 497 -23.39 -44.09 19.21
C MET A 497 -22.13 -44.43 20.03
N MET A 498 -22.14 -45.66 20.56
CA MET A 498 -21.15 -46.30 21.43
C MET A 498 -19.98 -46.92 20.65
N VAL A 499 -18.87 -47.07 21.38
CA VAL A 499 -17.63 -47.81 21.10
C VAL A 499 -17.85 -49.33 21.08
N VAL A 500 -17.26 -50.06 20.12
CA VAL A 500 -16.82 -51.47 20.28
C VAL A 500 -15.59 -51.77 19.39
N ASN A 501 -14.59 -52.46 19.98
CA ASN A 501 -13.36 -52.99 19.39
C ASN A 501 -13.59 -54.25 18.50
N GLY A 502 -12.68 -54.53 17.54
CA GLY A 502 -12.62 -55.85 16.89
C GLY A 502 -11.61 -56.02 15.73
N SER A 503 -10.41 -56.50 16.08
CA SER A 503 -9.39 -57.30 15.33
C SER A 503 -9.49 -57.65 13.83
N CYS A 504 -8.35 -57.42 13.14
CA CYS A 504 -7.51 -58.33 12.33
C CYS A 504 -8.13 -59.21 11.21
N GLY A 505 -7.57 -59.08 9.99
CA GLY A 505 -7.68 -60.05 8.90
C GLY A 505 -6.97 -59.61 7.63
N GLN A 506 -5.87 -60.30 7.29
CA GLN A 506 -5.07 -60.18 6.05
C GLN A 506 -5.87 -60.53 4.79
N THR A 507 -5.50 -59.99 3.63
CA THR A 507 -4.83 -60.73 2.51
C THR A 507 -4.77 -59.90 1.23
N VAL A 508 -3.60 -59.97 0.58
CA VAL A 508 -3.31 -59.60 -0.82
C VAL A 508 -3.66 -60.83 -1.71
N PRO A 509 -3.80 -60.76 -3.05
CA PRO A 509 -2.76 -60.34 -4.01
C PRO A 509 -3.12 -59.14 -4.88
#